data_AF-A0AAE4Q7V4-F1
#
_entry.id   AF-A0AAE4Q7V4-F1
#
_cell.length_a   1.000
_cell.length_b   1.000
_cell.length_c   1.000
_cell.angle_alpha   90.00
_cell.angle_beta   90.00
_cell.angle_gamma   90.00
#
_symmetry.space_group_name_H-M   'P 1'
#
loop_
_entity.id
_entity.type
_entity.pdbx_description
1 polymer ?
#
loop_
_entity_poly.entity_id
_entity_poly.type
_entity_poly.pdbx_seq_one_letter_code
_entity_poly.pdbx_strand_id
1 'polypeptide(L)'
;MKFQTKEVLDETCEVHGCQLWMTLVPIKGKLEQLKQCPECTKAAIGIFEKKLNVESEINSKLADTYAVFNRDSLISDKLRAKSLDNYEIKSEIDQKAVNFVKRMEQFYRQGKTGNAIVTGPSGVGKSHLTYGFAKWMNEQFKAYDNPKSILFVSVVSLFNKIEESFTVDNGFSKAKMVDLLTRVDYLFLDDLGKESRKDGNKAKNEWRHQVLYEILDNRSNTIINTNLTSKDIKQLYADDFRNGALSSRILEGVTGNSFVYPQETEDRRY
;
A
#
# COMPACT_ATOMS: atom_id res chain seq x y z
N MET A 1 -31.15 20.04 -39.81
CA MET A 1 -31.00 20.89 -38.60
C MET A 1 -29.63 20.62 -38.01
N LYS A 2 -28.74 21.62 -37.98
CA LYS A 2 -27.48 21.52 -37.21
C LYS A 2 -27.86 21.68 -35.75
N PHE A 3 -27.76 20.63 -34.93
CA PHE A 3 -27.85 20.79 -33.48
C PHE A 3 -26.61 21.57 -33.05
N GLN A 4 -26.75 22.88 -32.88
CA GLN A 4 -25.73 23.72 -32.28
C GLN A 4 -25.75 23.41 -30.78
N THR A 5 -24.95 22.44 -30.35
CA THR A 5 -24.91 21.96 -28.96
C THR A 5 -24.15 22.89 -28.03
N LYS A 6 -23.62 24.01 -28.54
CA LYS A 6 -22.86 25.00 -27.78
C LYS A 6 -23.11 26.41 -28.30
N GLU A 7 -23.27 27.34 -27.36
CA GLU A 7 -23.30 28.79 -27.58
C GLU A 7 -22.08 29.40 -26.86
N VAL A 8 -21.35 30.29 -27.53
CA VAL A 8 -20.18 30.96 -26.94
C VAL A 8 -20.66 32.22 -26.23
N LEU A 9 -20.24 32.41 -24.99
CA LEU A 9 -20.59 33.55 -24.15
C LEU A 9 -19.48 34.60 -24.17
N ASP A 10 -19.85 35.87 -23.94
CA ASP A 10 -18.88 36.96 -23.77
C ASP A 10 -18.10 36.87 -22.44
N GLU A 11 -18.64 36.12 -21.48
CA GLU A 11 -17.97 35.81 -20.20
C GLU A 11 -16.70 34.98 -20.44
N THR A 12 -15.64 35.28 -19.70
CA THR A 12 -14.36 34.57 -19.78
C THR A 12 -14.07 33.79 -18.51
N CYS A 13 -13.31 32.71 -18.64
CA CYS A 13 -12.85 31.91 -17.51
C CYS A 13 -11.76 32.64 -16.72
N GLU A 14 -11.89 32.73 -15.39
CA GLU A 14 -10.90 33.35 -14.51
C GLU A 14 -9.53 32.63 -14.51
N VAL A 15 -9.51 31.33 -14.81
CA VAL A 15 -8.28 30.51 -14.79
C VAL A 15 -7.53 30.55 -16.13
N HIS A 16 -8.27 30.56 -17.25
CA HIS A 16 -7.70 30.36 -18.59
C HIS A 16 -7.90 31.55 -19.54
N GLY A 17 -8.70 32.55 -19.17
CA GLY A 17 -9.00 33.73 -19.97
C GLY A 17 -9.82 33.49 -21.25
N CYS A 18 -10.19 32.24 -21.56
CA CYS A 18 -10.98 31.89 -22.74
C CYS A 18 -12.49 32.09 -22.52
N GLN A 19 -13.23 32.30 -23.62
CA GLN A 19 -14.68 32.46 -23.59
C GLN A 19 -15.38 31.19 -23.08
N LEU A 20 -16.36 31.38 -22.19
CA LEU A 20 -17.20 30.30 -21.69
C LEU A 20 -18.17 29.81 -22.75
N TRP A 21 -18.52 28.53 -22.69
CA TRP A 21 -19.55 27.93 -23.53
C TRP A 21 -20.78 27.62 -22.70
N MET A 22 -21.96 27.98 -23.20
CA MET A 22 -23.23 27.46 -22.73
C MET A 22 -23.52 26.15 -23.47
N THR A 23 -23.57 25.05 -22.71
CA THR A 23 -23.79 23.70 -23.25
C THR A 23 -25.02 23.09 -22.62
N LEU A 24 -25.84 22.41 -23.43
CA LEU A 24 -26.98 21.62 -22.94
C LEU A 24 -26.49 20.21 -22.59
N VAL A 25 -26.58 19.84 -21.31
CA VAL A 25 -26.17 18.51 -20.82
C VAL A 25 -27.35 17.77 -20.19
N PRO A 26 -27.51 16.46 -20.47
CA PRO A 26 -28.51 15.65 -19.80
C PRO A 26 -28.05 15.23 -18.40
N ILE A 27 -28.72 15.73 -17.36
CA ILE A 27 -28.48 15.38 -15.95
C ILE A 27 -29.74 14.69 -15.42
N LYS A 28 -29.61 13.42 -15.01
CA LYS A 28 -30.73 12.60 -14.49
C LYS A 28 -31.99 12.62 -15.41
N GLY A 29 -31.77 12.59 -16.73
CA GLY A 29 -32.84 12.59 -17.73
C GLY A 29 -33.45 13.96 -18.05
N LYS A 30 -32.97 15.06 -17.46
CA LYS A 30 -33.38 16.44 -17.79
C LYS A 30 -32.24 17.16 -18.51
N LEU A 31 -32.56 17.98 -19.50
CA LEU A 31 -31.58 18.86 -20.15
C LEU A 31 -31.37 20.09 -19.28
N GLU A 32 -30.14 20.29 -18.82
CA GLU A 32 -29.73 21.47 -18.07
C GLU A 32 -28.71 22.28 -18.88
N GLN A 33 -28.80 23.61 -18.81
CA GLN A 33 -27.83 24.51 -19.41
C GLN A 33 -26.71 24.77 -18.42
N LEU A 34 -25.47 24.47 -18.81
CA LEU A 34 -24.29 24.74 -18.00
C LEU A 34 -23.31 25.65 -18.74
N LYS A 35 -22.80 26.64 -18.01
CA LYS A 35 -21.65 27.44 -18.41
C LYS A 35 -20.38 26.67 -18.11
N GLN A 36 -19.54 26.45 -19.11
CA GLN A 36 -18.33 25.66 -18.98
C GLN A 36 -17.16 26.34 -19.69
N CYS A 37 -16.00 26.34 -19.03
CA CYS A 37 -14.75 26.66 -19.69
C CYS A 37 -14.25 25.41 -20.43
N PRO A 38 -13.99 25.47 -21.76
CA PRO A 38 -13.57 24.30 -22.53
C PRO A 38 -12.24 23.71 -22.04
N GLU A 39 -11.29 24.54 -21.63
CA GLU A 39 -9.99 24.09 -21.12
C GLU A 39 -10.12 23.47 -19.73
N CYS A 40 -10.92 24.06 -18.83
CA CYS A 40 -11.23 23.44 -17.53
C CYS A 40 -11.91 22.08 -17.72
N THR A 41 -12.90 22.00 -18.60
CA THR A 41 -13.64 20.76 -18.86
C THR A 41 -12.71 19.70 -19.44
N LYS A 42 -11.86 20.06 -20.42
CA LYS A 42 -10.87 19.15 -21.00
C LYS A 42 -9.88 18.64 -19.96
N ALA A 43 -9.35 19.52 -19.09
CA ALA A 43 -8.47 19.13 -18.01
C ALA A 43 -9.16 18.18 -17.02
N ALA A 44 -10.41 18.46 -16.65
CA ALA A 44 -11.21 17.62 -15.76
C ALA A 44 -11.48 16.23 -16.37
N ILE A 45 -11.85 16.16 -17.66
CA ILE A 45 -12.01 14.89 -18.39
C ILE A 45 -10.70 14.10 -18.38
N GLY A 46 -9.57 14.73 -18.70
CA GLY A 46 -8.28 14.06 -18.70
C GLY A 46 -7.87 13.50 -17.32
N ILE A 47 -8.21 14.20 -16.23
CA ILE A 47 -8.00 13.69 -14.86
C ILE A 47 -8.92 12.48 -14.59
N PHE A 48 -10.19 12.58 -14.99
CA PHE A 48 -11.17 11.51 -14.80
C PHE A 48 -10.81 10.24 -15.58
N GLU A 49 -10.41 10.37 -16.86
CA GLU A 49 -9.92 9.27 -17.69
C GLU A 49 -8.69 8.59 -17.08
N LYS A 50 -7.71 9.38 -16.62
CA LYS A 50 -6.54 8.83 -15.91
C LYS A 50 -6.93 8.02 -14.68
N LYS A 51 -7.91 8.50 -13.90
CA LYS A 51 -8.41 7.80 -12.72
C LYS A 51 -9.08 6.48 -13.10
N LEU A 52 -9.97 6.49 -14.11
CA LEU A 52 -10.63 5.28 -14.61
C LEU A 52 -9.64 4.25 -15.14
N ASN A 53 -8.60 4.69 -15.84
CA ASN A 53 -7.57 3.79 -16.37
C ASN A 53 -6.79 3.10 -15.25
N VAL A 54 -6.40 3.85 -14.21
CA VAL A 54 -5.75 3.27 -13.02
C VAL A 54 -6.68 2.27 -12.35
N GLU A 55 -7.95 2.63 -12.12
CA GLU A 55 -8.93 1.76 -11.49
C GLU A 55 -9.15 0.46 -12.28
N SER A 56 -9.28 0.55 -13.61
CA SER A 56 -9.40 -0.61 -14.49
C SER A 56 -8.17 -1.51 -14.44
N GLU A 57 -6.96 -0.95 -14.41
CA GLU A 57 -5.72 -1.70 -14.30
C GLU A 57 -5.66 -2.47 -12.97
N ILE A 58 -5.99 -1.81 -11.85
CA ILE A 58 -6.01 -2.46 -10.53
C ILE A 58 -7.10 -3.53 -10.45
N ASN A 59 -8.29 -3.29 -11.01
CA ASN A 59 -9.36 -4.28 -11.10
C ASN A 59 -8.89 -5.53 -11.86
N SER A 60 -8.22 -5.33 -13.00
CA SER A 60 -7.66 -6.43 -13.78
C SER A 60 -6.60 -7.21 -13.01
N LYS A 61 -5.76 -6.53 -12.21
CA LYS A 61 -4.77 -7.20 -11.36
C LYS A 61 -5.43 -8.05 -10.28
N LEU A 62 -6.42 -7.50 -9.58
CA LEU A 62 -7.06 -8.17 -8.44
C LEU A 62 -8.01 -9.31 -8.85
N ALA A 63 -8.47 -9.33 -10.11
CA ALA A 63 -9.30 -10.39 -10.67
C ALA A 63 -8.63 -11.78 -10.58
N ASP A 64 -7.31 -11.87 -10.80
CA ASP A 64 -6.53 -13.07 -10.50
C ASP A 64 -5.89 -12.94 -9.11
N THR A 65 -6.75 -13.11 -8.11
CA THR A 65 -6.46 -12.88 -6.70
C THR A 65 -5.22 -13.62 -6.20
N TYR A 66 -5.04 -14.89 -6.59
CA TYR A 66 -3.90 -15.72 -6.18
C TYR A 66 -2.59 -15.32 -6.87
N ALA A 67 -2.65 -14.88 -8.13
CA ALA A 67 -1.46 -14.47 -8.88
C ALA A 67 -0.85 -13.15 -8.39
N VAL A 68 -1.64 -12.28 -7.72
CA VAL A 68 -1.17 -11.00 -7.16
C VAL A 68 0.13 -11.17 -6.38
N PHE A 69 0.24 -12.22 -5.55
CA PHE A 69 1.42 -12.45 -4.73
C PHE A 69 2.69 -12.60 -5.56
N ASN A 70 2.70 -13.46 -6.59
CA ASN A 70 3.90 -13.70 -7.39
C ASN A 70 4.16 -12.61 -8.43
N ARG A 71 3.10 -12.00 -8.96
CA ARG A 71 3.16 -11.03 -10.05
C ARG A 71 3.51 -9.62 -9.57
N ASP A 72 2.92 -9.17 -8.47
CA ASP A 72 2.96 -7.76 -8.07
C ASP A 72 3.83 -7.49 -6.82
N SER A 73 4.24 -8.52 -6.07
CA SER A 73 5.08 -8.32 -4.89
C SER A 73 6.45 -7.72 -5.21
N LEU A 74 6.87 -6.76 -4.38
CA LEU A 74 8.15 -6.07 -4.47
C LEU A 74 9.14 -6.65 -3.46
N ILE A 75 9.92 -7.63 -3.92
CA ILE A 75 10.87 -8.39 -3.10
C ILE A 75 12.26 -8.41 -3.70
N SER A 76 13.27 -8.58 -2.83
CA SER A 76 14.64 -8.87 -3.27
C SER A 76 14.76 -10.32 -3.77
N ASP A 77 15.68 -10.56 -4.69
CA ASP A 77 15.90 -11.92 -5.23
C ASP A 77 16.33 -12.92 -4.15
N LYS A 78 17.04 -12.45 -3.12
CA LYS A 78 17.43 -13.25 -1.95
C LYS A 78 16.22 -13.78 -1.17
N LEU A 79 15.11 -13.05 -1.14
CA LEU A 79 13.87 -13.46 -0.47
C LEU A 79 13.03 -14.41 -1.33
N ARG A 80 13.11 -14.35 -2.67
CA ARG A 80 12.27 -15.18 -3.57
C ARG A 80 12.31 -16.67 -3.26
N ALA A 81 13.49 -17.19 -2.92
CA ALA A 81 13.70 -18.61 -2.60
C ALA A 81 13.26 -19.00 -1.17
N LYS A 82 12.85 -18.05 -0.33
CA LYS A 82 12.51 -18.29 1.07
C LYS A 82 11.06 -18.77 1.23
N SER A 83 10.82 -19.64 2.21
CA SER A 83 9.50 -20.14 2.61
C SER A 83 9.51 -20.48 4.11
N LEU A 84 8.35 -20.85 4.67
CA LEU A 84 8.33 -21.40 6.03
C LEU A 84 9.03 -22.77 6.09
N ASP A 85 8.99 -23.56 5.02
CA ASP A 85 9.58 -24.91 5.00
C ASP A 85 11.11 -24.89 5.10
N ASN A 86 11.75 -23.85 4.52
CA ASN A 86 13.20 -23.66 4.62
C ASN A 86 13.61 -22.63 5.68
N TYR A 87 12.71 -22.29 6.60
CA TYR A 87 13.02 -21.49 7.78
C TYR A 87 13.67 -22.38 8.85
N GLU A 88 14.98 -22.25 9.02
CA GLU A 88 15.72 -23.07 9.98
C GLU A 88 15.37 -22.69 11.43
N ILE A 89 15.05 -23.69 12.24
CA ILE A 89 14.73 -23.54 13.66
C ILE A 89 15.98 -23.94 14.45
N LYS A 90 16.73 -22.94 14.92
CA LYS A 90 17.97 -23.15 15.70
C LYS A 90 17.76 -23.00 17.20
N SER A 91 16.69 -22.32 17.60
CA SER A 91 16.41 -21.94 18.97
C SER A 91 14.92 -21.97 19.28
N GLU A 92 14.59 -21.90 20.57
CA GLU A 92 13.20 -21.83 21.02
C GLU A 92 12.48 -20.57 20.50
N ILE A 93 13.20 -19.44 20.34
CA ILE A 93 12.60 -18.21 19.81
C ILE A 93 12.16 -18.37 18.35
N ASP A 94 12.89 -19.16 17.56
CA ASP A 94 12.54 -19.45 16.16
C ASP A 94 11.27 -20.29 16.08
N GLN A 95 11.15 -21.29 16.95
CA GLN A 95 9.95 -22.11 17.04
C GLN A 95 8.74 -21.26 17.45
N LYS A 96 8.91 -20.35 18.42
CA LYS A 96 7.87 -19.39 18.82
C LYS A 96 7.48 -18.46 17.67
N ALA A 97 8.44 -18.01 16.86
CA ALA A 97 8.19 -17.16 15.70
C ALA A 97 7.37 -17.88 14.61
N VAL A 98 7.71 -19.13 14.30
CA VAL A 98 6.94 -19.97 13.36
C VAL A 98 5.54 -20.26 13.91
N ASN A 99 5.41 -20.56 15.20
CA ASN A 99 4.11 -20.78 15.85
C ASN A 99 3.26 -19.50 15.83
N PHE A 100 3.88 -18.34 16.00
CA PHE A 100 3.20 -17.05 15.90
C PHE A 100 2.56 -16.85 14.53
N VAL A 101 3.31 -17.04 13.43
CA VAL A 101 2.74 -16.85 12.08
C VAL A 101 1.66 -17.88 11.74
N LYS A 102 1.81 -19.13 12.22
CA LYS A 102 0.76 -20.16 12.11
C LYS A 102 -0.52 -19.74 12.83
N ARG A 103 -0.41 -19.20 14.04
CA ARG A 103 -1.55 -18.65 14.79
C ARG A 103 -2.18 -17.45 14.08
N MET A 104 -1.37 -16.58 13.45
CA MET A 104 -1.88 -15.43 12.71
C MET A 104 -2.67 -15.85 11.47
N GLU A 105 -2.22 -16.86 10.72
CA GLU A 105 -3.01 -17.43 9.63
C GLU A 105 -4.38 -17.91 10.13
N GLN A 106 -4.41 -18.63 11.25
CA GLN A 106 -5.67 -19.11 11.82
C GLN A 106 -6.59 -17.95 12.26
N PHE A 107 -6.01 -16.89 12.82
CA PHE A 107 -6.72 -15.66 13.18
C PHE A 107 -7.41 -15.05 11.95
N TYR A 108 -6.67 -14.88 10.86
CA TYR A 108 -7.20 -14.31 9.61
C TYR A 108 -8.18 -15.24 8.90
N ARG A 109 -7.93 -16.55 8.91
CA ARG A 109 -8.85 -17.57 8.38
C ARG A 109 -10.22 -17.56 9.07
N GLN A 110 -10.26 -17.24 10.37
CA GLN A 110 -11.50 -17.07 11.13
C GLN A 110 -12.22 -15.73 10.83
N GLY A 111 -11.76 -14.95 9.85
CA GLY A 111 -12.34 -13.66 9.49
C GLY A 111 -12.04 -12.55 10.48
N LYS A 112 -11.13 -12.75 11.44
CA LYS A 112 -10.72 -11.70 12.37
C LYS A 112 -9.80 -10.71 11.66
N THR A 113 -9.88 -9.44 12.07
CA THR A 113 -9.12 -8.34 11.49
C THR A 113 -8.18 -7.71 12.50
N GLY A 114 -7.06 -7.19 12.02
CA GLY A 114 -6.06 -6.50 12.85
C GLY A 114 -4.67 -6.61 12.25
N ASN A 115 -3.85 -5.59 12.48
CA ASN A 115 -2.47 -5.63 12.05
C ASN A 115 -1.66 -6.61 12.92
N ALA A 116 -0.60 -7.14 12.33
CA ALA A 116 0.38 -7.96 13.03
C ALA A 116 1.77 -7.35 12.89
N ILE A 117 2.56 -7.35 13.97
CA ILE A 117 3.91 -6.77 13.97
C ILE A 117 4.95 -7.79 14.41
N VAL A 118 6.00 -7.93 13.61
CA VAL A 118 7.21 -8.69 13.95
C VAL A 118 8.37 -7.72 14.14
N THR A 119 8.80 -7.56 15.40
CA THR A 119 9.90 -6.66 15.77
C THR A 119 11.15 -7.43 16.16
N GLY A 120 12.33 -6.88 15.93
CA GLY A 120 13.59 -7.49 16.37
C GLY A 120 14.83 -6.86 15.74
N PRO A 121 16.04 -7.21 16.20
CA PRO A 121 17.27 -6.67 15.64
C PRO A 121 17.51 -7.12 14.18
N SER A 122 18.47 -6.49 13.51
CA SER A 122 18.82 -6.85 12.12
C SER A 122 19.36 -8.28 12.07
N GLY A 123 19.03 -9.03 11.01
CA GLY A 123 19.65 -10.33 10.75
C GLY A 123 18.98 -11.55 11.42
N VAL A 124 18.02 -11.36 12.32
CA VAL A 124 17.32 -12.46 13.02
C VAL A 124 16.29 -13.23 12.16
N GLY A 125 16.17 -12.91 10.87
CA GLY A 125 15.29 -13.64 9.95
C GLY A 125 13.84 -13.15 9.86
N LYS A 126 13.52 -11.94 10.34
CA LYS A 126 12.15 -11.36 10.25
C LYS A 126 11.59 -11.36 8.82
N SER A 127 12.35 -10.88 7.84
CA SER A 127 11.93 -10.82 6.43
C SER A 127 11.70 -12.20 5.84
N HIS A 128 12.51 -13.20 6.21
CA HIS A 128 12.28 -14.59 5.81
C HIS A 128 10.98 -15.10 6.43
N LEU A 129 10.79 -14.92 7.75
CA LEU A 129 9.59 -15.36 8.44
C LEU A 129 8.31 -14.76 7.83
N THR A 130 8.26 -13.43 7.65
CA THR A 130 7.06 -12.76 7.14
C THR A 130 6.83 -13.03 5.65
N TYR A 131 7.88 -13.19 4.85
CA TYR A 131 7.73 -13.58 3.44
C TYR A 131 7.25 -15.03 3.31
N GLY A 132 7.83 -15.93 4.10
CA GLY A 132 7.38 -17.32 4.19
C GLY A 132 5.92 -17.40 4.64
N PHE A 133 5.53 -16.59 5.62
CA PHE A 133 4.14 -16.48 6.07
C PHE A 133 3.22 -15.99 4.94
N ALA A 134 3.58 -14.91 4.23
CA ALA A 134 2.79 -14.42 3.10
C ALA A 134 2.59 -15.49 2.02
N LYS A 135 3.67 -16.19 1.65
CA LYS A 135 3.64 -17.29 0.68
C LYS A 135 2.74 -18.43 1.14
N TRP A 136 2.94 -18.90 2.38
CA TRP A 136 2.16 -20.00 2.95
C TRP A 136 0.67 -19.62 3.05
N MET A 137 0.36 -18.40 3.49
CA MET A 137 -1.00 -17.89 3.59
C MET A 137 -1.68 -17.79 2.21
N ASN A 138 -0.94 -17.47 1.14
CA ASN A 138 -1.46 -17.46 -0.24
C ASN A 138 -1.90 -18.85 -0.69
N GLU A 139 -1.08 -19.86 -0.39
CA GLU A 139 -1.40 -21.25 -0.68
C GLU A 139 -2.58 -21.75 0.18
N GLN A 140 -2.64 -21.38 1.46
CA GLN A 140 -3.73 -21.79 2.34
C GLN A 140 -5.08 -21.21 1.87
N PHE A 141 -5.17 -19.90 1.59
CA PHE A 141 -6.43 -19.31 1.12
C PHE A 141 -6.92 -19.91 -0.20
N LYS A 142 -6.00 -20.24 -1.11
CA LYS A 142 -6.34 -21.01 -2.32
C LYS A 142 -6.85 -22.41 -1.99
N ALA A 143 -6.18 -23.13 -1.09
CA ALA A 143 -6.58 -24.48 -0.67
C ALA A 143 -7.95 -24.52 0.04
N TYR A 144 -8.34 -23.42 0.71
CA TYR A 144 -9.65 -23.28 1.34
C TYR A 144 -10.78 -22.88 0.37
N ASP A 145 -10.51 -22.80 -0.94
CA ASP A 145 -11.44 -22.30 -1.96
C ASP A 145 -11.99 -20.89 -1.63
N ASN A 146 -11.14 -20.07 -1.00
CA ASN A 146 -11.44 -18.69 -0.65
C ASN A 146 -10.18 -17.83 -0.91
N PRO A 147 -9.77 -17.68 -2.19
CA PRO A 147 -8.55 -16.96 -2.52
C PRO A 147 -8.61 -15.52 -2.01
N LYS A 148 -7.50 -15.05 -1.46
CA LYS A 148 -7.31 -13.69 -0.96
C LYS A 148 -6.06 -13.10 -1.57
N SER A 149 -6.15 -11.82 -1.95
CA SER A 149 -5.06 -11.12 -2.58
C SER A 149 -4.02 -10.78 -1.51
N ILE A 150 -2.84 -11.37 -1.66
CA ILE A 150 -1.71 -11.14 -0.76
C ILE A 150 -0.63 -10.41 -1.53
N LEU A 151 -0.13 -9.32 -0.96
CA LEU A 151 0.93 -8.52 -1.55
C LEU A 151 2.04 -8.30 -0.55
N PHE A 152 3.29 -8.59 -0.94
CA PHE A 152 4.46 -8.37 -0.12
C PHE A 152 5.33 -7.27 -0.71
N VAL A 153 5.67 -6.27 0.09
CA VAL A 153 6.41 -5.10 -0.37
C VAL A 153 7.49 -4.69 0.61
N SER A 154 8.74 -4.59 0.12
CA SER A 154 9.78 -3.83 0.80
C SER A 154 9.46 -2.34 0.73
N VAL A 155 9.33 -1.69 1.89
CA VAL A 155 8.98 -0.27 2.00
C VAL A 155 10.03 0.60 1.28
N VAL A 156 11.31 0.23 1.39
CA VAL A 156 12.40 0.93 0.69
C VAL A 156 12.27 0.78 -0.83
N SER A 157 12.01 -0.43 -1.33
CA SER A 157 11.84 -0.66 -2.77
C SER A 157 10.61 0.02 -3.34
N LEU A 158 9.53 0.11 -2.55
CA LEU A 158 8.32 0.85 -2.93
C LEU A 158 8.64 2.31 -3.21
N PHE A 159 9.31 2.99 -2.27
CA PHE A 159 9.63 4.41 -2.44
C PHE A 159 10.60 4.65 -3.58
N ASN A 160 11.63 3.80 -3.73
CA ASN A 160 12.53 3.91 -4.87
C ASN A 160 11.77 3.84 -6.21
N LYS A 161 10.85 2.88 -6.36
CA LYS A 161 10.05 2.73 -7.59
C LYS A 161 9.09 3.89 -7.83
N ILE A 162 8.47 4.43 -6.78
CA ILE A 162 7.62 5.62 -6.90
C ILE A 162 8.47 6.84 -7.27
N GLU A 163 9.65 7.02 -6.67
CA GLU A 163 10.55 8.13 -6.99
C GLU A 163 11.07 8.05 -8.43
N GLU A 164 11.44 6.85 -8.90
CA GLU A 164 11.79 6.60 -10.31
C GLU A 164 10.65 6.96 -11.27
N SER A 165 9.39 6.79 -10.84
CA SER A 165 8.21 7.10 -11.66
C SER A 165 8.02 8.59 -11.96
N PHE A 166 8.74 9.47 -11.25
CA PHE A 166 8.66 10.92 -11.45
C PHE A 166 9.38 11.38 -12.72
N THR A 167 10.35 10.60 -13.20
CA THR A 167 11.12 10.92 -14.40
C THR A 167 10.79 9.98 -15.56
N VAL A 168 10.44 8.73 -15.29
CA VAL A 168 10.17 7.72 -16.32
C VAL A 168 8.90 6.96 -15.98
N ASP A 169 8.02 6.69 -16.94
CA ASP A 169 6.88 5.80 -16.69
C ASP A 169 7.38 4.36 -16.53
N ASN A 170 7.42 3.90 -15.29
CA ASN A 170 7.83 2.55 -14.91
C ASN A 170 6.63 1.70 -14.44
N GLY A 171 5.40 2.21 -14.51
CA GLY A 171 4.19 1.55 -14.02
C GLY A 171 3.97 1.61 -12.50
N PHE A 172 4.88 2.21 -11.71
CA PHE A 172 4.82 2.29 -10.24
C PHE A 172 4.49 3.70 -9.73
N SER A 173 3.69 4.47 -10.48
CA SER A 173 3.25 5.80 -10.03
C SER A 173 2.61 5.75 -8.63
N LYS A 174 2.76 6.83 -7.85
CA LYS A 174 2.17 6.95 -6.51
C LYS A 174 0.69 6.50 -6.52
N ALA A 175 -0.12 7.02 -7.43
CA ALA A 175 -1.54 6.74 -7.50
C ALA A 175 -1.84 5.24 -7.69
N LYS A 176 -1.14 4.59 -8.63
CA LYS A 176 -1.30 3.14 -8.88
C LYS A 176 -0.90 2.30 -7.67
N MET A 177 0.23 2.64 -7.04
CA MET A 177 0.74 1.88 -5.89
C MET A 177 -0.13 2.06 -4.66
N VAL A 178 -0.57 3.29 -4.36
CA VAL A 178 -1.50 3.54 -3.26
C VAL A 178 -2.80 2.77 -3.47
N ASP A 179 -3.40 2.80 -4.66
CA ASP A 179 -4.66 2.08 -4.92
C ASP A 179 -4.49 0.56 -4.77
N LEU A 180 -3.45 -0.02 -5.37
CA LEU A 180 -3.16 -1.46 -5.27
C LEU A 180 -2.92 -1.88 -3.81
N LEU A 181 -2.03 -1.19 -3.10
CA LEU A 181 -1.65 -1.50 -1.71
C LEU A 181 -2.84 -1.31 -0.76
N THR A 182 -3.76 -0.39 -1.05
CA THR A 182 -4.96 -0.18 -0.25
C THR A 182 -5.98 -1.30 -0.43
N ARG A 183 -6.11 -1.84 -1.65
CA ARG A 183 -7.22 -2.72 -2.03
C ARG A 183 -6.96 -4.22 -1.88
N VAL A 184 -5.71 -4.65 -1.73
CA VAL A 184 -5.38 -6.07 -1.47
C VAL A 184 -5.91 -6.53 -0.11
N ASP A 185 -6.34 -7.78 0.01
CA ASP A 185 -6.91 -8.32 1.25
C ASP A 185 -5.88 -8.32 2.39
N TYR A 186 -4.64 -8.72 2.10
CA TYR A 186 -3.53 -8.75 3.06
C TYR A 186 -2.28 -8.10 2.48
N LEU A 187 -1.73 -7.14 3.23
CA LEU A 187 -0.52 -6.42 2.86
C LEU A 187 0.61 -6.78 3.83
N PHE A 188 1.76 -7.15 3.29
CA PHE A 188 2.99 -7.35 4.05
C PHE A 188 3.96 -6.21 3.77
N LEU A 189 4.33 -5.47 4.80
CA LEU A 189 5.34 -4.41 4.73
C LEU A 189 6.63 -4.88 5.40
N ASP A 190 7.68 -4.98 4.59
CA ASP A 190 9.01 -5.38 5.02
C ASP A 190 9.88 -4.14 5.28
N ASP A 191 10.60 -4.19 6.41
CA ASP A 191 11.57 -3.20 6.85
C ASP A 191 11.01 -1.79 7.09
N LEU A 192 9.82 -1.69 7.70
CA LEU A 192 9.22 -0.39 8.06
C LEU A 192 10.13 0.40 9.02
N GLY A 193 10.31 1.68 8.75
CA GLY A 193 11.14 2.62 9.50
C GLY A 193 12.53 2.86 8.90
N LYS A 194 12.98 2.03 7.96
CA LYS A 194 14.29 2.25 7.28
C LYS A 194 14.21 3.35 6.22
N GLU A 195 13.02 3.62 5.69
CA GLU A 195 12.74 4.69 4.72
C GLU A 195 12.96 6.09 5.28
N SER A 196 12.79 6.29 6.59
CA SER A 196 12.92 7.62 7.21
C SER A 196 14.33 7.94 7.69
N ARG A 197 15.20 6.92 7.82
CA ARG A 197 16.53 7.07 8.43
C ARG A 197 17.64 7.50 7.45
N LYS A 198 17.39 7.48 6.14
CA LYS A 198 18.46 7.59 5.14
C LYS A 198 18.79 8.99 4.64
N ASP A 199 17.85 9.93 4.66
CA ASP A 199 18.00 11.11 3.78
C ASP A 199 18.20 12.44 4.51
N GLY A 200 18.02 12.54 5.84
CA GLY A 200 18.11 13.81 6.60
C GLY A 200 17.15 14.92 6.11
N ASN A 201 16.38 14.65 5.06
CA ASN A 201 15.52 15.55 4.35
C ASN A 201 14.09 15.39 4.90
N LYS A 202 13.71 16.37 5.72
CA LYS A 202 12.42 16.36 6.41
C LYS A 202 11.23 16.26 5.43
N ALA A 203 11.23 17.06 4.35
CA ALA A 203 10.15 17.07 3.38
C ALA A 203 9.97 15.73 2.67
N LYS A 204 11.07 15.03 2.38
CA LYS A 204 11.03 13.69 1.78
C LYS A 204 10.43 12.66 2.74
N ASN A 205 10.80 12.74 4.01
CA ASN A 205 10.25 11.87 5.05
C ASN A 205 8.75 12.13 5.26
N GLU A 206 8.33 13.40 5.35
CA GLU A 206 6.92 13.80 5.44
C GLU A 206 6.10 13.24 4.27
N TRP A 207 6.59 13.36 3.03
CA TRP A 207 5.93 12.79 1.87
C TRP A 207 5.81 11.26 1.95
N ARG A 208 6.88 10.56 2.36
CA ARG A 208 6.86 9.09 2.57
C ARG A 208 5.83 8.70 3.62
N HIS A 209 5.77 9.43 4.73
CA HIS A 209 4.79 9.21 5.81
C HIS A 209 3.36 9.45 5.32
N GLN A 210 3.13 10.49 4.51
CA GLN A 210 1.82 10.75 3.90
C GLN A 210 1.39 9.58 3.00
N VAL A 211 2.29 9.06 2.15
CA VAL A 211 1.99 7.91 1.29
C VAL A 211 1.65 6.67 2.12
N LEU A 212 2.42 6.38 3.18
CA LEU A 212 2.11 5.26 4.09
C LEU A 212 0.76 5.47 4.79
N TYR A 213 0.44 6.70 5.19
CA TYR A 213 -0.85 7.02 5.79
C TYR A 213 -2.00 6.79 4.81
N GLU A 214 -1.88 7.28 3.56
CA GLU A 214 -2.89 7.06 2.51
C GLU A 214 -3.18 5.56 2.29
N ILE A 215 -2.14 4.71 2.37
CA ILE A 215 -2.28 3.25 2.26
C ILE A 215 -2.93 2.65 3.52
N LEU A 216 -2.47 3.01 4.72
CA LEU A 216 -2.86 2.34 5.96
C LEU A 216 -4.18 2.84 6.55
N ASP A 217 -4.61 4.07 6.25
CA ASP A 217 -5.85 4.66 6.81
C ASP A 217 -7.12 3.90 6.38
N ASN A 218 -7.06 3.18 5.26
CA ASN A 218 -8.17 2.40 4.72
C ASN A 218 -7.96 0.88 4.84
N ARG A 219 -7.10 0.44 5.78
CA ARG A 219 -6.73 -0.98 5.95
C ARG A 219 -6.80 -1.44 7.39
N SER A 220 -7.15 -2.70 7.58
CA SER A 220 -7.18 -3.37 8.90
C SER A 220 -6.38 -4.67 8.95
N ASN A 221 -5.83 -5.14 7.83
CA ASN A 221 -5.10 -6.41 7.71
C ASN A 221 -3.71 -6.18 7.09
N THR A 222 -2.82 -5.61 7.88
CA THR A 222 -1.43 -5.36 7.48
C THR A 222 -0.46 -6.07 8.41
N ILE A 223 0.44 -6.86 7.84
CA ILE A 223 1.51 -7.55 8.55
C ILE A 223 2.80 -6.78 8.32
N ILE A 224 3.44 -6.34 9.39
CA ILE A 224 4.58 -5.43 9.34
C ILE A 224 5.75 -6.11 10.02
N ASN A 225 6.93 -6.06 9.42
CA ASN A 225 8.16 -6.27 10.18
C ASN A 225 8.98 -4.99 10.29
N THR A 226 9.72 -4.86 11.38
CA THR A 226 10.50 -3.66 11.66
C THR A 226 11.60 -3.92 12.69
N ASN A 227 12.63 -3.06 12.70
CA ASN A 227 13.60 -2.99 13.79
C ASN A 227 13.16 -2.00 14.90
N LEU A 228 12.02 -1.34 14.74
CA LEU A 228 11.51 -0.34 15.67
C LEU A 228 10.65 -0.99 16.76
N THR A 229 10.85 -0.58 18.01
CA THR A 229 9.90 -0.89 19.08
C THR A 229 8.61 -0.07 18.90
N SER A 230 7.52 -0.43 19.57
CA SER A 230 6.29 0.36 19.54
C SER A 230 6.51 1.80 20.04
N LYS A 231 7.47 2.02 20.94
CA LYS A 231 7.87 3.37 21.38
C LYS A 231 8.58 4.12 20.25
N ASP A 232 9.51 3.46 19.56
CA ASP A 232 10.23 4.06 18.44
C ASP A 232 9.31 4.36 17.25
N ILE A 233 8.32 3.51 16.98
CA ILE A 233 7.28 3.77 15.96
C ILE A 233 6.52 5.05 16.32
N LYS A 234 6.03 5.14 17.58
CA LYS A 234 5.32 6.33 18.04
C LYS A 234 6.19 7.58 17.92
N GLN A 235 7.46 7.51 18.32
CA GLN A 235 8.38 8.65 18.24
C GLN A 235 8.72 9.03 16.80
N LEU A 236 9.03 8.05 15.95
CA LEU A 236 9.41 8.30 14.55
C LEU A 236 8.27 8.92 13.74
N TYR A 237 7.04 8.56 14.05
CA TYR A 237 5.84 9.04 13.36
C TYR A 237 5.00 10.00 14.22
N ALA A 238 5.56 10.59 15.29
CA ALA A 238 4.86 11.49 16.21
C ALA A 238 4.57 12.87 15.59
N ASP A 239 5.58 13.46 14.95
CA ASP A 239 5.68 14.93 14.85
C ASP A 239 5.52 15.50 13.43
N ASP A 240 5.41 14.66 12.40
CA ASP A 240 5.54 15.14 11.02
C ASP A 240 4.24 15.07 10.18
N PHE A 241 3.19 14.35 10.63
CA PHE A 241 1.90 14.29 9.92
C PHE A 241 0.71 13.95 10.84
N ARG A 242 -0.34 14.80 10.85
CA ARG A 242 -1.64 14.58 11.54
C ARG A 242 -1.53 14.07 13.00
N ASN A 243 -0.60 14.59 13.81
CA ASN A 243 -0.47 14.30 15.26
C ASN A 243 -0.40 12.79 15.60
N GLY A 244 0.51 12.03 14.98
CA GLY A 244 0.71 10.61 15.31
C GLY A 244 -0.30 9.64 14.67
N ALA A 245 -1.16 10.12 13.74
CA ALA A 245 -2.17 9.29 13.08
C ALA A 245 -1.58 8.05 12.39
N LEU A 246 -0.41 8.18 11.74
CA LEU A 246 0.26 7.06 11.09
C LEU A 246 0.66 5.97 12.09
N SER A 247 1.23 6.34 13.24
CA SER A 247 1.57 5.37 14.30
C SER A 247 0.33 4.65 14.83
N SER A 248 -0.82 5.35 14.91
CA SER A 248 -2.09 4.76 15.30
C SER A 248 -2.55 3.70 14.30
N ARG A 249 -2.51 4.00 12.99
CA ARG A 249 -2.86 3.05 11.92
C ARG A 249 -1.93 1.84 11.88
N ILE A 250 -0.62 2.04 12.11
CA ILE A 250 0.34 0.94 12.20
C ILE A 250 -0.01 0.02 13.37
N LEU A 251 -0.33 0.58 14.54
CA LEU A 251 -0.58 -0.15 15.78
C LEU A 251 -2.03 -0.64 15.95
N GLU A 252 -2.90 -0.36 14.97
CA GLU A 252 -4.32 -0.72 15.02
C GLU A 252 -4.53 -2.24 15.06
N GLY A 253 -5.22 -2.73 16.10
CA GLY A 253 -5.50 -4.17 16.25
C GLY A 253 -4.28 -5.04 16.57
N VAL A 254 -3.13 -4.45 16.97
CA VAL A 254 -1.89 -5.19 17.25
C VAL A 254 -1.89 -5.90 18.61
N THR A 255 -2.80 -5.55 19.53
CA THR A 255 -2.88 -6.18 20.86
C THR A 255 -3.09 -7.69 20.75
N GLY A 256 -2.07 -8.48 21.15
CA GLY A 256 -2.07 -9.94 21.01
C GLY A 256 -1.61 -10.47 19.63
N ASN A 257 -1.32 -9.57 18.68
CA ASN A 257 -0.88 -9.86 17.32
C ASN A 257 0.56 -9.35 17.07
N SER A 258 1.41 -9.35 18.09
CA SER A 258 2.82 -8.99 17.96
C SER A 258 3.75 -10.13 18.36
N PHE A 259 4.92 -10.16 17.70
CA PHE A 259 6.04 -11.02 18.04
C PHE A 259 7.31 -10.19 18.13
N VAL A 260 8.12 -10.43 19.14
CA VAL A 260 9.37 -9.69 19.39
C VAL A 260 10.51 -10.68 19.52
N TYR A 261 11.50 -10.57 18.63
CA TYR A 261 12.79 -11.23 18.82
C TYR A 261 13.58 -10.46 19.91
N PRO A 262 14.17 -11.16 20.89
CA PRO A 262 15.07 -10.57 21.87
C PRO A 262 16.26 -9.87 21.20
N GLN A 263 16.84 -8.86 21.85
CA GLN A 263 17.96 -8.07 21.31
C GLN A 263 19.23 -8.90 21.14
N GLU A 264 19.41 -9.89 22.01
CA GLU A 264 20.50 -10.86 22.06
C GLU A 264 20.35 -12.03 21.07
N THR A 265 19.30 -12.03 20.23
CA THR A 265 19.14 -13.08 19.19
C THR A 265 20.27 -12.98 18.16
N GLU A 266 20.95 -14.09 17.89
CA GLU A 266 22.07 -14.16 16.95
C GLU A 266 21.68 -13.73 15.53
N ASP A 267 22.59 -12.99 14.88
CA ASP A 267 22.45 -12.62 13.47
C ASP A 267 22.67 -13.86 12.61
N ARG A 268 21.70 -14.20 11.76
CA ARG A 268 21.70 -15.42 10.93
C ARG A 268 22.37 -15.22 9.57
N ARG A 269 22.91 -14.03 9.29
CA ARG A 269 23.56 -13.72 8.00
C ARG A 269 25.01 -14.18 7.92
N TYR A 270 25.63 -14.48 9.06
CA TYR A 270 27.04 -14.84 9.20
C TYR A 270 27.19 -16.18 9.92
#